data_AF-A0A0G0VI86-F1
#
_entry.id   AF-A0A0G0VI86-F1
#
_cell.length_a   1.000
_cell.length_b   1.000
_cell.length_c   1.000
_cell.angle_alpha   90.00
_cell.angle_beta   90.00
_cell.angle_gamma   90.00
#
_symmetry.space_group_name_H-M   'P 1'
#
loop_
_entity.id
_entity.type
_entity.pdbx_description
1 polymer ?
#
loop_
_entity_poly.entity_id
_entity_poly.type
_entity_poly.pdbx_seq_one_letter_code
_entity_poly.pdbx_strand_id
1 'polypeptide(L)'
;MAHYNNIVFTMLETPHVIVGAAIATKIPDPLIAIPLAFASHFILEMVPHWNPHLNSETKKYGRITGRSTLLIVIDSTLALIGGSIIAYQALPDTGHAITIMLASLASILPDLIEAPYFFLKMKNKIIEKWINFQKSIQSDVGVIPGLATQYITIFASIFWINH
;
A
#
# COMPACT_ATOMS: atom_id res chain seq x y z
N MET A 1 -23.69 -26.68 9.33
CA MET A 1 -23.91 -25.30 9.85
C MET A 1 -22.90 -24.39 9.18
N ALA A 2 -23.26 -23.14 8.88
CA ALA A 2 -22.37 -22.22 8.17
C ALA A 2 -21.48 -21.44 9.15
N HIS A 3 -20.16 -21.61 9.07
CA HIS A 3 -19.24 -20.69 9.74
C HIS A 3 -19.16 -19.39 8.94
N TYR A 4 -19.73 -18.32 9.52
CA TYR A 4 -19.57 -16.95 9.05
C TYR A 4 -18.13 -16.49 9.32
N ASN A 5 -17.20 -16.86 8.43
CA ASN A 5 -15.86 -16.31 8.44
C ASN A 5 -15.91 -14.91 7.82
N ASN A 6 -15.65 -13.88 8.64
CA ASN A 6 -15.51 -12.51 8.18
C ASN A 6 -14.19 -12.33 7.39
N ILE A 7 -14.26 -11.63 6.26
CA ILE A 7 -13.21 -11.60 5.21
C ILE A 7 -13.16 -10.18 4.62
N VAL A 8 -11.96 -9.55 4.55
CA VAL A 8 -11.18 -9.24 3.31
C VAL A 8 -9.65 -9.40 3.54
N PHE A 9 -8.65 -8.50 3.36
CA PHE A 9 -8.52 -7.09 2.89
C PHE A 9 -7.20 -6.89 2.08
N THR A 10 -6.94 -5.67 1.57
CA THR A 10 -5.78 -5.23 0.71
C THR A 10 -5.67 -3.69 0.76
N MET A 11 -4.47 -3.10 0.89
CA MET A 11 -4.33 -1.69 1.29
C MET A 11 -4.67 -0.66 0.19
N LEU A 12 -5.00 0.57 0.61
CA LEU A 12 -4.74 1.78 -0.19
C LEU A 12 -3.24 2.11 -0.21
N GLU A 13 -2.70 2.31 -1.41
CA GLU A 13 -1.30 2.48 -1.76
C GLU A 13 -0.74 3.86 -1.41
N THR A 14 -1.59 4.90 -1.38
CA THR A 14 -1.13 6.29 -1.11
C THR A 14 -0.36 6.43 0.22
N PRO A 15 -0.86 5.99 1.39
CA PRO A 15 -0.10 6.07 2.64
C PRO A 15 1.21 5.27 2.59
N HIS A 16 1.21 4.08 1.97
CA HIS A 16 2.41 3.25 1.81
C HIS A 16 3.49 3.97 1.00
N VAL A 17 3.16 4.50 -0.18
CA VAL A 17 4.10 5.27 -1.03
C VAL A 17 4.62 6.52 -0.31
N ILE A 18 3.75 7.28 0.35
CA ILE A 18 4.17 8.52 1.02
C ILE A 18 5.12 8.22 2.19
N VAL A 19 4.93 7.12 2.93
CA VAL A 19 5.87 6.68 3.98
C VAL A 19 7.17 6.17 3.39
N GLY A 20 7.13 5.32 2.35
CA GLY A 20 8.34 4.84 1.67
C GLY A 20 9.19 5.97 1.08
N ALA A 21 8.54 6.98 0.49
CA ALA A 21 9.17 8.20 0.00
C ALA A 21 9.76 9.06 1.13
N ALA A 22 9.06 9.21 2.26
CA ALA A 22 9.57 9.95 3.43
C ALA A 22 10.81 9.29 4.05
N ILE A 23 10.81 7.96 4.18
CA ILE A 23 11.97 7.17 4.62
C ILE A 23 13.17 7.45 3.72
N ALA A 24 13.03 7.34 2.40
CA ALA A 24 14.11 7.60 1.45
C ALA A 24 14.55 9.07 1.42
N THR A 25 13.64 10.02 1.68
CA THR A 25 13.98 11.44 1.77
C THR A 25 14.89 11.73 2.97
N LYS A 26 14.69 11.04 4.10
CA LYS A 26 15.46 11.21 5.34
C LYS A 26 16.67 10.27 5.46
N ILE A 27 16.68 9.17 4.72
CA ILE A 27 17.77 8.20 4.63
C ILE A 27 18.10 8.01 3.15
N PRO A 28 19.04 8.79 2.57
CA PRO A 28 19.32 8.74 1.13
C PRO A 28 20.03 7.46 0.63
N ASP A 29 20.55 6.62 1.54
CA ASP A 29 21.24 5.37 1.17
C ASP A 29 20.22 4.32 0.66
N PRO A 30 20.25 3.92 -0.63
CA PRO A 30 19.30 2.95 -1.18
C PRO A 30 19.38 1.57 -0.54
N LEU A 31 20.54 1.17 0.01
CA LEU A 31 20.72 -0.12 0.68
C LEU A 31 20.01 -0.17 2.04
N ILE A 32 19.65 0.98 2.60
CA ILE A 32 18.91 1.11 3.86
C ILE A 32 17.46 1.54 3.57
N ALA A 33 17.26 2.54 2.72
CA ALA A 33 15.96 3.12 2.40
C ALA A 33 14.98 2.13 1.78
N ILE A 34 15.42 1.36 0.79
CA ILE A 34 14.54 0.46 0.02
C ILE A 34 14.08 -0.73 0.91
N PRO A 35 14.96 -1.40 1.69
CA PRO A 35 14.52 -2.39 2.67
C PRO A 35 13.63 -1.82 3.79
N LEU A 36 13.89 -0.60 4.28
CA LEU A 36 13.03 0.02 5.29
C LEU A 36 11.65 0.40 4.73
N ALA A 37 11.56 0.88 3.49
CA ALA A 37 10.29 1.15 2.83
C ALA A 37 9.48 -0.14 2.60
N PHE A 38 10.13 -1.21 2.14
CA PHE A 38 9.51 -2.54 2.04
C PHE A 38 9.02 -3.06 3.41
N ALA A 39 9.82 -2.87 4.48
CA ALA A 39 9.42 -3.25 5.83
C ALA A 39 8.27 -2.40 6.37
N SER A 40 8.20 -1.11 6.01
CA SER A 40 7.19 -0.17 6.50
C SER A 40 5.77 -0.54 6.06
N HIS A 41 5.62 -1.21 4.91
CA HIS A 41 4.36 -1.80 4.46
C HIS A 41 3.70 -2.63 5.57
N PHE A 42 4.41 -3.65 6.08
CA PHE A 42 3.86 -4.57 7.09
C PHE A 42 3.60 -3.88 8.44
N ILE A 43 4.30 -2.78 8.74
CA ILE A 43 4.03 -1.95 9.92
C ILE A 43 2.73 -1.16 9.73
N LEU A 44 2.48 -0.66 8.53
CA LEU A 44 1.27 0.08 8.18
C LEU A 44 0.03 -0.81 8.06
N GLU A 45 0.18 -2.07 7.63
CA GLU A 45 -0.91 -3.07 7.73
C GLU A 45 -1.40 -3.24 9.18
N MET A 46 -0.50 -3.12 10.17
CA MET A 46 -0.83 -3.22 11.59
C MET A 46 -1.45 -1.94 12.19
N VAL A 47 -1.33 -0.79 11.50
CA VAL A 47 -2.01 0.45 11.89
C VAL A 47 -3.49 0.34 11.50
N PRO A 48 -4.46 0.74 12.35
CA PRO A 48 -5.87 0.71 11.98
C PRO A 48 -6.15 1.48 10.68
N HIS A 49 -6.77 0.88 9.67
CA HIS A 49 -6.95 1.50 8.34
C HIS A 49 -8.25 1.03 7.64
N TRP A 50 -8.57 1.53 6.44
CA TRP A 50 -9.73 1.05 5.66
C TRP A 50 -9.40 0.77 4.19
N ASN A 51 -9.99 -0.30 3.66
CA ASN A 51 -9.59 -0.95 2.42
C ASN A 51 -10.75 -1.42 1.49
N PRO A 52 -10.53 -1.45 0.17
CA PRO A 52 -11.39 -2.14 -0.80
C PRO A 52 -11.56 -3.64 -0.50
N HIS A 53 -12.74 -4.17 -0.77
CA HIS A 53 -13.15 -5.48 -0.24
C HIS A 53 -12.83 -6.68 -1.16
N LEU A 54 -11.66 -6.69 -1.81
CA LEU A 54 -11.33 -7.54 -2.97
C LEU A 54 -11.55 -9.06 -2.81
N ASN A 55 -11.08 -9.66 -1.72
CA ASN A 55 -11.24 -11.09 -1.43
C ASN A 55 -12.72 -11.50 -1.22
N SER A 56 -13.52 -10.66 -0.51
CA SER A 56 -14.97 -10.89 -0.37
C SER A 56 -15.72 -10.63 -1.68
N GLU A 57 -15.35 -9.59 -2.44
CA GLU A 57 -15.96 -9.34 -3.75
C GLU A 57 -15.69 -10.48 -4.74
N THR A 58 -14.46 -10.98 -4.78
CA THR A 58 -14.08 -12.15 -5.59
C THR A 58 -14.90 -13.38 -5.19
N LYS A 59 -15.08 -13.65 -3.89
CA LYS A 59 -15.85 -14.79 -3.38
C LYS A 59 -17.36 -14.65 -3.58
N LYS A 60 -17.91 -13.44 -3.48
CA LYS A 60 -19.35 -13.14 -3.54
C LYS A 60 -19.87 -12.90 -4.96
N TYR A 61 -19.04 -12.35 -5.84
CA TYR A 61 -19.42 -11.88 -7.18
C TYR A 61 -18.57 -12.49 -8.31
N GLY A 62 -17.55 -13.32 -8.01
CA GLY A 62 -16.65 -13.92 -9.01
C GLY A 62 -15.67 -12.96 -9.69
N ARG A 63 -15.66 -11.69 -9.24
CA ARG A 63 -14.84 -10.57 -9.75
C ARG A 63 -14.79 -9.43 -8.74
N ILE A 64 -13.82 -8.53 -8.91
CA ILE A 64 -13.83 -7.22 -8.27
C ILE A 64 -14.98 -6.38 -8.86
N THR A 65 -15.62 -5.55 -8.04
CA THR A 65 -16.67 -4.63 -8.48
C THR A 65 -16.07 -3.38 -9.11
N GLY A 66 -16.78 -2.78 -10.08
CA GLY A 66 -16.32 -1.55 -10.73
C GLY A 66 -16.07 -0.38 -9.76
N ARG A 67 -16.75 -0.36 -8.61
CA ARG A 67 -16.49 0.62 -7.53
C ARG A 67 -15.11 0.42 -6.90
N SER A 68 -14.78 -0.82 -6.51
CA SER A 68 -13.49 -1.12 -5.87
C SER A 68 -12.32 -1.03 -6.87
N THR A 69 -12.54 -1.40 -8.14
CA THR A 69 -11.57 -1.11 -9.22
C THR A 69 -11.34 0.39 -9.38
N LEU A 70 -12.40 1.22 -9.41
CA LEU A 70 -12.26 2.68 -9.54
C LEU A 70 -11.53 3.31 -8.36
N LEU A 71 -11.82 2.87 -7.13
CA LEU A 71 -11.13 3.34 -5.93
C LEU A 71 -9.62 3.03 -5.98
N ILE A 72 -9.25 1.81 -6.36
CA ILE A 72 -7.84 1.42 -6.51
C ILE A 72 -7.16 2.23 -7.64
N VAL A 73 -7.80 2.38 -8.80
CA VAL A 73 -7.22 3.17 -9.90
C VAL A 73 -7.00 4.64 -9.50
N ILE A 74 -7.93 5.26 -8.75
CA ILE A 74 -7.75 6.61 -8.23
C ILE A 74 -6.60 6.66 -7.22
N ASP A 75 -6.59 5.75 -6.24
CA ASP A 75 -5.61 5.73 -5.16
C ASP A 75 -4.19 5.40 -5.65
N SER A 76 -3.99 4.34 -6.46
CA SER A 76 -2.68 4.06 -7.07
C SER A 76 -2.19 5.21 -7.96
N THR A 77 -3.10 5.99 -8.57
CA THR A 77 -2.73 7.21 -9.32
C THR A 77 -2.29 8.33 -8.37
N LEU A 78 -2.98 8.55 -7.25
CA LEU A 78 -2.57 9.52 -6.22
C LEU A 78 -1.23 9.13 -5.58
N ALA A 79 -1.02 7.85 -5.31
CA ALA A 79 0.23 7.29 -4.81
C ALA A 79 1.38 7.57 -5.78
N LEU A 80 1.21 7.23 -7.07
CA LEU A 80 2.22 7.49 -8.11
C LEU A 80 2.54 8.99 -8.25
N ILE A 81 1.52 9.86 -8.22
CA ILE A 81 1.70 11.31 -8.27
C ILE A 81 2.45 11.81 -7.03
N GLY A 82 2.06 11.37 -5.83
CA GLY A 82 2.69 11.75 -4.56
C GLY A 82 4.16 11.36 -4.49
N GLY A 83 4.48 10.09 -4.77
CA GLY A 83 5.85 9.60 -4.82
C GLY A 83 6.70 10.33 -5.87
N SER A 84 6.12 10.61 -7.04
CA SER A 84 6.81 11.40 -8.10
C SER A 84 7.08 12.85 -7.69
N ILE A 85 6.14 13.49 -6.98
CA ILE A 85 6.31 14.86 -6.47
C ILE A 85 7.40 14.92 -5.39
N ILE A 86 7.50 13.91 -4.51
CA ILE A 86 8.57 13.85 -3.50
C ILE A 86 9.93 13.56 -4.17
N ALA A 87 9.99 12.61 -5.11
CA ALA A 87 11.21 12.32 -5.86
C ALA A 87 11.71 13.52 -6.68
N TYR A 88 10.80 14.31 -7.27
CA TYR A 88 11.14 15.53 -8.00
C TYR A 88 11.83 16.58 -7.12
N GLN A 89 11.50 16.67 -5.83
CA GLN A 89 12.10 17.62 -4.89
C GLN A 89 13.57 17.30 -4.53
N ALA A 90 14.05 16.08 -4.81
CA ALA A 90 15.45 15.72 -4.64
C ALA A 90 16.35 16.16 -5.81
N LEU A 91 15.77 16.62 -6.94
CA LEU A 91 16.55 17.09 -8.08
C LEU A 91 17.32 18.38 -7.73
N PRO A 92 18.57 18.55 -8.21
CA PRO A 92 19.20 17.81 -9.30
C PRO A 92 19.88 16.49 -8.93
N ASP A 93 19.80 16.00 -7.68
CA ASP A 93 20.31 14.66 -7.34
C ASP A 93 19.38 13.58 -7.89
N THR A 94 19.74 13.08 -9.09
CA THR A 94 19.02 11.99 -9.75
C THR A 94 19.19 10.65 -9.04
N GLY A 95 20.27 10.44 -8.28
CA GLY A 95 20.49 9.24 -7.48
C GLY A 95 19.54 9.17 -6.29
N HIS A 96 19.37 10.30 -5.58
CA HIS A 96 18.41 10.41 -4.47
C HIS A 96 16.97 10.35 -4.99
N ALA A 97 16.65 11.05 -6.09
CA ALA A 97 15.33 10.96 -6.73
C ALA A 97 14.96 9.53 -7.14
N ILE A 98 15.88 8.79 -7.78
CA ILE A 98 15.69 7.36 -8.12
C ILE A 98 15.51 6.52 -6.84
N THR A 99 16.27 6.80 -5.78
CA THR A 99 16.14 6.08 -4.50
C THR A 99 14.76 6.28 -3.88
N ILE A 100 14.19 7.50 -3.92
CA ILE A 100 12.82 7.80 -3.48
C ILE A 100 11.79 7.04 -4.32
N MET A 101 11.96 6.97 -5.65
CA MET A 101 11.07 6.20 -6.52
C MET A 101 11.14 4.69 -6.26
N LEU A 102 12.33 4.13 -6.05
CA LEU A 102 12.52 2.71 -5.75
C LEU A 102 11.98 2.34 -4.36
N ALA A 103 12.15 3.21 -3.36
CA ALA A 103 11.55 3.04 -2.04
C ALA A 103 10.01 3.10 -2.10
N SER A 104 9.46 4.06 -2.85
CA SER A 104 8.02 4.18 -3.12
C SER A 104 7.44 2.89 -3.74
N LEU A 105 8.13 2.32 -4.73
CA LEU A 105 7.75 1.04 -5.34
C LEU A 105 7.87 -0.13 -4.34
N ALA A 106 8.92 -0.14 -3.51
CA ALA A 106 9.16 -1.21 -2.55
C ALA A 106 8.11 -1.24 -1.43
N SER A 107 7.59 -0.09 -0.97
CA SER A 107 6.51 -0.01 0.02
C SER A 107 5.14 -0.54 -0.47
N ILE A 108 4.96 -0.72 -1.78
CA ILE A 108 3.71 -1.28 -2.37
C ILE A 108 3.93 -2.61 -3.10
N LEU A 109 5.19 -3.05 -3.26
CA LEU A 109 5.53 -4.33 -3.87
C LEU A 109 4.78 -5.54 -3.27
N PRO A 110 4.51 -5.60 -1.95
CA PRO A 110 3.66 -6.63 -1.35
C PRO A 110 2.27 -6.76 -1.97
N ASP A 111 1.58 -5.65 -2.27
CA ASP A 111 0.21 -5.65 -2.81
C ASP A 111 0.22 -5.83 -4.35
N LEU A 112 1.27 -5.33 -5.02
CA LEU A 112 1.50 -5.59 -6.45
C LEU A 112 1.71 -7.09 -6.75
N ILE A 113 2.20 -7.88 -5.79
CA ILE A 113 2.29 -9.35 -5.89
C ILE A 113 0.90 -10.01 -5.84
N GLU A 114 -0.08 -9.39 -5.19
CA GLU A 114 -1.46 -9.87 -5.08
C GLU A 114 -2.30 -9.56 -6.33
N ALA A 115 -2.05 -8.42 -6.99
CA ALA A 115 -2.86 -7.93 -8.11
C ALA A 115 -3.12 -8.97 -9.23
N PRO A 116 -2.15 -9.80 -9.69
CA PRO A 116 -2.41 -10.87 -10.65
C PRO A 116 -3.43 -11.93 -10.17
N TYR A 117 -3.48 -12.22 -8.88
CA TYR A 117 -4.45 -13.16 -8.31
C TYR A 117 -5.88 -12.62 -8.36
N PHE A 118 -6.08 -11.32 -8.11
CA PHE A 118 -7.41 -10.69 -8.12
C PHE A 118 -7.87 -10.27 -9.51
N PHE A 119 -7.06 -9.52 -10.26
CA PHE A 119 -7.45 -8.94 -11.55
C PHE A 119 -7.25 -9.89 -12.73
N LEU A 120 -6.11 -10.59 -12.81
CA LEU A 120 -5.82 -11.56 -13.88
C LEU A 120 -6.31 -12.97 -13.58
N LYS A 121 -6.90 -13.20 -12.40
CA LYS A 121 -7.38 -14.50 -11.90
C LYS A 121 -6.28 -15.58 -11.83
N MET A 122 -5.00 -15.20 -11.75
CA MET A 122 -3.87 -16.13 -11.70
C MET A 122 -3.78 -16.82 -10.33
N LYS A 123 -4.52 -17.92 -10.16
CA LYS A 123 -4.58 -18.66 -8.90
C LYS A 123 -3.34 -19.52 -8.68
N ASN A 124 -2.49 -19.10 -7.75
CA ASN A 124 -1.28 -19.79 -7.32
C ASN A 124 -1.27 -19.95 -5.80
N LYS A 125 -0.98 -21.15 -5.30
CA LYS A 125 -0.89 -21.47 -3.86
C LYS A 125 0.17 -20.66 -3.11
N ILE A 126 1.19 -20.15 -3.80
CA ILE A 126 2.22 -19.27 -3.20
C ILE A 126 1.62 -17.89 -2.92
N ILE A 127 0.96 -17.28 -3.91
CA ILE A 127 0.28 -15.98 -3.75
C ILE A 127 -0.90 -16.13 -2.77
N GLU A 128 -1.63 -17.25 -2.79
CA GLU A 128 -2.67 -17.53 -1.79
C GLU A 128 -2.11 -17.61 -0.35
N LYS A 129 -0.88 -18.12 -0.14
CA LYS A 129 -0.22 -18.06 1.17
C LYS A 129 0.20 -16.63 1.55
N TRP A 130 0.63 -15.82 0.57
CA TRP A 130 0.97 -14.41 0.75
C TRP A 130 -0.25 -13.58 1.20
N ILE A 131 -1.38 -13.70 0.48
CA ILE A 131 -2.68 -13.10 0.83
C ILE A 131 -3.09 -13.45 2.26
N ASN A 132 -2.94 -14.73 2.65
CA ASN A 132 -3.29 -15.16 4.00
C ASN A 132 -2.30 -14.68 5.08
N PHE A 133 -1.05 -14.35 4.71
CA PHE A 133 -0.07 -13.75 5.62
C PHE A 133 -0.33 -12.25 5.83
N GLN A 134 -0.47 -11.45 4.78
CA GLN A 134 -0.85 -10.02 4.92
C GLN A 134 -2.14 -9.87 5.72
N LYS A 135 -3.18 -10.65 5.38
CA LYS A 135 -4.45 -10.68 6.14
C LYS A 135 -4.28 -11.06 7.62
N SER A 136 -3.21 -11.74 8.00
CA SER A 136 -2.98 -12.12 9.40
C SER A 136 -2.41 -10.98 10.27
N ILE A 137 -1.90 -9.91 9.66
CA ILE A 137 -1.39 -8.71 10.35
C ILE A 137 -2.26 -7.45 10.16
N GLN A 138 -3.19 -7.47 9.19
CA GLN A 138 -4.10 -6.38 8.86
C GLN A 138 -5.02 -5.96 10.01
N SER A 139 -5.15 -4.64 10.20
CA SER A 139 -5.94 -3.99 11.26
C SER A 139 -7.15 -3.21 10.69
N ASP A 140 -7.94 -3.83 9.82
CA ASP A 140 -9.07 -3.14 9.17
C ASP A 140 -10.16 -2.67 10.14
N VAL A 141 -10.56 -1.42 9.96
CA VAL A 141 -11.65 -0.76 10.69
C VAL A 141 -12.68 -0.16 9.72
N GLY A 142 -13.72 0.48 10.26
CA GLY A 142 -14.71 1.18 9.44
C GLY A 142 -14.12 2.33 8.63
N VAL A 143 -14.80 2.70 7.53
CA VAL A 143 -14.37 3.73 6.57
C VAL A 143 -13.87 5.02 7.23
N ILE A 144 -14.62 5.54 8.22
CA ILE A 144 -14.30 6.84 8.86
C ILE A 144 -13.00 6.77 9.68
N PRO A 145 -12.85 5.90 10.70
CA PRO A 145 -11.60 5.81 11.45
C PRO A 145 -10.42 5.37 10.58
N GLY A 146 -10.63 4.49 9.60
CA GLY A 146 -9.56 3.97 8.74
C GLY A 146 -9.01 4.97 7.73
N LEU A 147 -9.87 5.80 7.13
CA LEU A 147 -9.40 6.93 6.31
C LEU A 147 -8.74 8.01 7.19
N ALA A 148 -9.25 8.25 8.40
CA ALA A 148 -8.69 9.25 9.30
C ALA A 148 -7.24 8.94 9.70
N THR A 149 -6.92 7.69 10.04
CA THR A 149 -5.56 7.24 10.32
C THR A 149 -4.67 7.26 9.07
N GLN A 150 -5.17 6.82 7.91
CA GLN A 150 -4.43 6.91 6.64
C GLN A 150 -4.05 8.37 6.31
N TYR A 151 -4.97 9.32 6.48
CA TYR A 151 -4.67 10.76 6.33
C TYR A 151 -3.67 11.26 7.39
N ILE A 152 -3.80 10.88 8.66
CA ILE A 152 -2.84 11.24 9.71
C ILE A 152 -1.43 10.73 9.36
N THR A 153 -1.30 9.50 8.87
CA THR A 153 -0.02 8.93 8.40
C THR A 153 0.58 9.72 7.24
N ILE A 154 -0.24 10.10 6.25
CA ILE A 154 0.19 10.93 5.12
C ILE A 154 0.66 12.31 5.61
N PHE A 155 -0.11 12.99 6.45
CA PHE A 155 0.25 14.31 6.97
C PHE A 155 1.49 14.26 7.88
N ALA A 156 1.62 13.25 8.74
CA ALA A 156 2.81 13.06 9.59
C ALA A 156 4.07 12.81 8.76
N SER A 157 3.96 12.04 7.67
CA SER A 157 5.09 11.76 6.76
C SER A 157 5.51 13.00 5.96
N ILE A 158 4.55 13.78 5.45
CA ILE A 158 4.81 15.05 4.76
C ILE A 158 5.39 16.09 5.74
N PHE A 159 4.88 16.14 6.97
CA PHE A 159 5.45 16.98 8.02
C PHE A 159 6.90 16.58 8.33
N TRP A 160 7.18 15.28 8.48
CA TRP A 160 8.52 14.76 8.75
C TRP A 160 9.49 15.07 7.61
N ILE A 161 9.09 14.92 6.33
CA ILE A 161 9.91 15.32 5.17
C ILE A 161 10.48 16.75 5.36
N ASN A 162 9.66 17.68 5.83
CA ASN A 162 10.00 19.09 5.98
C ASN A 162 10.78 19.45 7.27
N HIS A 163 11.04 18.49 8.18
CA HIS A 163 11.77 18.69 9.45
C HIS A 163 12.87 17.63 9.62
#